data_AF-A0A2S9GRA7-F1
#
_entry.id   AF-A0A2S9GRA7-F1
#
_cell.length_a   1.000
_cell.length_b   1.000
_cell.length_c   1.000
_cell.angle_alpha   90.00
_cell.angle_beta   90.00
_cell.angle_gamma   90.00
#
_symmetry.space_group_name_H-M   'P 1'
#
loop_
_entity.id
_entity.type
_entity.pdbx_description
1 polymer ?
#
loop_
_entity_poly.entity_id
_entity_poly.type
_entity_poly.pdbx_seq_one_letter_code
_entity_poly.pdbx_strand_id
1 'polypeptide(L)' 'DRSDASGTGYYSAESSSYQTDLLELAFRGRSPAVPRVLGPHDTAGQTPHGAVLGPGAGDNASAALGLSA' A
#
# COMPACT_ATOMS: atom_id res chain seq x y z
N ASP A 1 0.29 -2.79 -0.34
CA ASP A 1 1.71 -2.49 -0.05
C ASP A 1 2.06 -1.14 -0.70
N ARG A 2 3.34 -0.74 -0.72
CA ARG A 2 3.75 0.54 -1.31
C ARG A 2 3.45 0.68 -2.80
N SER A 3 3.49 -0.41 -3.57
CA SER A 3 3.22 -0.42 -5.00
C SER A 3 1.74 -0.22 -5.32
N ASP A 4 0.84 -0.84 -4.56
CA ASP A 4 -0.60 -0.54 -4.67
C ASP A 4 -0.92 0.86 -4.14
N ALA A 5 -0.33 1.25 -3.01
CA ALA A 5 -0.60 2.56 -2.40
C ALA A 5 -0.20 3.72 -3.32
N SER A 6 0.90 3.60 -4.07
CA SER A 6 1.36 4.64 -5.00
C SER A 6 0.36 4.90 -6.14
N GLY A 7 -0.42 3.89 -6.55
CA GLY A 7 -1.46 4.03 -7.57
C GLY A 7 -2.67 4.85 -7.12
N THR A 8 -2.80 5.15 -5.82
CA THR A 8 -3.94 5.94 -5.29
C THR A 8 -3.85 7.43 -5.61
N GLY A 9 -2.66 7.95 -5.93
CA GLY A 9 -2.41 9.39 -6.07
C GLY A 9 -2.31 10.15 -4.75
N TYR A 10 -2.47 9.49 -3.60
CA TYR A 10 -2.43 10.12 -2.27
C TYR A 10 -1.29 9.59 -1.39
N TYR A 11 -0.43 8.72 -1.90
CA TYR A 11 0.68 8.14 -1.14
C TYR A 11 2.02 8.67 -1.65
N SER A 12 2.81 9.26 -0.76
CA SER A 12 4.15 9.73 -1.05
C SER A 12 5.16 8.59 -0.94
N ALA A 13 5.83 8.29 -2.05
CA ALA A 13 6.91 7.29 -2.06
C ALA A 13 8.16 7.79 -1.32
N GLU A 14 8.38 9.11 -1.28
CA GLU A 14 9.53 9.73 -0.61
C GLU A 14 9.42 9.62 0.91
N SER A 15 8.28 10.02 1.47
CA SER A 15 8.04 9.98 2.92
C SER A 15 7.43 8.67 3.41
N SER A 16 7.02 7.78 2.49
CA SER A 16 6.33 6.52 2.80
C SER A 16 5.07 6.72 3.64
N SER A 17 4.24 7.70 3.26
CA SER A 17 3.04 8.09 4.00
C SER A 17 1.91 8.56 3.08
N TYR A 18 0.67 8.43 3.54
CA TYR A 18 -0.45 9.11 2.90
C TYR A 18 -0.38 10.62 3.13
N GLN A 19 -0.61 11.39 2.07
CA GLN A 19 -0.72 12.85 2.06
C GLN A 19 -2.14 13.23 2.50
N THR A 20 -2.31 13.45 3.80
CA THR A 20 -3.62 13.70 4.42
C THR A 20 -4.28 14.99 3.94
N ASP A 21 -3.48 16.01 3.61
CA ASP A 21 -3.92 17.25 3.00
C ASP A 21 -4.55 17.03 1.61
N LEU A 22 -3.94 16.19 0.78
CA LEU A 22 -4.48 15.82 -0.53
C LEU A 22 -5.76 14.97 -0.41
N LEU A 23 -5.81 14.07 0.57
CA LEU A 23 -7.03 13.31 0.87
C LEU A 23 -8.16 14.24 1.30
N GLU A 24 -7.93 15.14 2.26
CA GLU A 24 -8.97 16.07 2.72
C GLU A 24 -9.45 16.98 1.60
N LEU A 25 -8.53 17.48 0.76
CA LEU A 25 -8.87 18.26 -0.42
C LEU A 25 -9.80 17.47 -1.36
N ALA A 26 -9.42 16.24 -1.73
CA ALA A 26 -10.21 15.39 -2.62
C ALA A 26 -11.58 14.99 -2.04
N PHE A 27 -11.65 14.81 -0.73
CA PHE A 27 -12.85 14.36 -0.03
C PHE A 27 -13.70 15.50 0.57
N ARG A 28 -13.43 16.76 0.19
CA ARG A 28 -14.15 17.97 0.62
C ARG A 28 -14.13 18.18 2.14
N GLY A 29 -12.92 18.14 2.71
CA GLY A 29 -12.67 18.35 4.14
C GLY A 29 -12.97 17.14 5.03
N ARG A 30 -13.18 15.95 4.44
CA ARG A 30 -13.33 14.70 5.19
C ARG A 30 -12.01 13.95 5.20
N SER A 31 -11.71 13.28 6.32
CA SER A 31 -10.50 12.48 6.49
C SER A 31 -10.89 10.99 6.54
N PRO A 32 -11.02 10.31 5.38
CA PRO A 32 -11.35 8.88 5.36
C PRO A 32 -10.22 8.06 6.00
N ALA A 33 -10.59 6.94 6.62
CA ALA A 33 -9.60 5.96 7.06
C ALA A 33 -8.88 5.36 5.86
N VAL A 34 -7.57 5.18 5.99
CA VAL A 34 -6.72 4.55 4.99
C VAL A 34 -6.11 3.26 5.56
N PRO A 35 -5.84 2.26 4.71
CA PRO A 35 -5.20 1.03 5.16
C PRO A 35 -3.77 1.31 5.62
N ARG A 36 -3.27 0.47 6.54
CA ARG A 36 -1.84 0.43 6.85
C ARG A 36 -1.07 -0.07 5.64
N VAL A 37 -0.06 0.67 5.21
CA VAL A 37 0.87 0.21 4.18
C VAL A 37 1.96 -0.64 4.84
N LEU A 38 2.09 -1.87 4.38
CA LEU A 38 3.06 -2.84 4.89
C LEU A 38 4.42 -2.66 4.19
N GLY A 39 5.50 -2.80 4.96
CA GLY A 39 6.85 -2.95 4.45
C GLY A 39 7.06 -4.30 3.74
N PRO A 40 8.18 -4.45 3.00
CA PRO A 40 8.44 -5.64 2.18
C PRO A 40 8.62 -6.94 2.98
N HIS A 41 8.83 -6.86 4.29
CA HIS A 41 9.00 -8.01 5.20
C HIS A 41 7.94 -8.07 6.30
N ASP A 42 6.93 -7.22 6.25
CA ASP A 42 5.86 -7.21 7.24
C ASP A 42 4.87 -8.35 7.01
N THR A 43 4.18 -8.76 8.07
CA THR A 43 3.08 -9.73 7.99
C THR A 43 1.74 -9.00 7.84
N ALA A 44 0.98 -9.37 6.80
CA ALA A 44 -0.39 -8.89 6.58
C ALA A 44 -1.41 -9.58 7.48
N GLY A 45 -1.14 -10.83 7.88
CA GLY A 45 -1.96 -11.60 8.79
C GLY A 45 -1.65 -13.08 8.72
N GLN A 46 -2.52 -13.90 9.31
CA GLN A 46 -2.46 -15.35 9.20
C GLN A 46 -3.83 -15.89 8.76
N THR A 47 -3.82 -16.91 7.92
CA THR A 47 -5.05 -17.63 7.55
C THR A 47 -5.55 -18.46 8.74
N PRO A 48 -6.83 -18.88 8.75
CA PRO A 48 -7.35 -19.74 9.82
C PRO A 48 -6.60 -21.07 10.00
N HIS A 49 -5.87 -21.52 8.98
CA HIS A 49 -5.07 -22.76 8.99
C HIS A 49 -3.58 -22.50 9.28
N GLY A 50 -3.20 -21.29 9.69
CA GLY A 50 -1.86 -20.96 10.17
C GLY A 50 -0.86 -20.50 9.10
N ALA A 51 -1.27 -20.30 7.85
CA ALA A 51 -0.37 -19.76 6.84
C ALA A 51 -0.15 -18.25 7.05
N VAL A 52 1.10 -17.80 7.09
CA VAL A 52 1.46 -16.37 7.17
C VAL A 52 1.24 -15.71 5.81
N LEU A 53 0.52 -14.59 5.80
CA LEU A 53 0.33 -13.75 4.63
C LEU A 53 1.37 -12.63 4.64
N GLY A 54 2.21 -12.58 3.60
CA GLY A 54 3.14 -11.47 3.36
C GLY A 54 2.44 -10.23 2.80
N PRO A 55 3.19 -9.15 2.51
CA PRO A 55 2.63 -7.98 1.86
C PRO A 55 2.20 -8.33 0.42
N GLY A 56 1.12 -7.69 -0.04
CA GLY A 56 0.73 -7.74 -1.45
C GLY A 56 1.69 -6.96 -2.36
N ALA A 57 1.40 -6.98 -3.65
CA ALA A 57 2.02 -6.12 -4.66
C ALA A 57 1.02 -5.90 -5.82
N GLY A 58 1.05 -4.71 -6.41
CA GLY A 58 0.33 -4.44 -7.65
C GLY A 58 0.84 -5.31 -8.80
N ASP A 59 0.03 -5.52 -9.83
CA ASP A 59 0.34 -6.42 -10.95
C ASP A 59 1.60 -6.02 -11.72
N ASN A 60 1.78 -4.73 -12.03
CA ASN A 60 2.95 -4.21 -12.73
C ASN A 60 4.23 -4.36 -11.91
N ALA A 61 4.15 -4.08 -10.60
CA ALA A 61 5.28 -4.26 -9.69
C ALA A 61 5.64 -5.75 -9.53
N SER A 62 4.62 -6.62 -9.47
CA SER A 62 4.80 -8.07 -9.42
C SER A 62 5.42 -8.60 -10.71
N ALA A 63 4.99 -8.10 -11.87
CA ALA A 63 5.55 -8.46 -13.16
C ALA A 63 7.02 -8.03 -13.27
N ALA A 64 7.35 -6.79 -12.90
CA ALA A 64 8.72 -6.30 -12.87
C ALA A 64 9.61 -7.14 -11.94
N LEU A 65 9.11 -7.47 -10.74
CA LEU A 65 9.81 -8.36 -9.80
C LEU A 65 10.06 -9.74 -10.41
N GLY A 66 9.06 -10.33 -11.08
CA GLY A 66 9.19 -11.63 -11.76
C GLY A 66 10.18 -11.61 -12.92
N LEU A 67 10.35 -10.47 -13.58
CA LEU A 67 11.34 -10.25 -14.65
C LEU A 67 12.74 -9.92 -14.11
N SER A 68 12.92 -9.80 -12.79
CA SER A 68 14.16 -9.32 -12.17
C SER A 68 14.61 -7.94 -12.70
N ALA A 69 13.63 -7.08 -12.98
CA ALA A 69 13.82 -5.74 -13.54
C ALA A 69 14.05 -4.66 -12.46
#